data_AF-W7QKQ5-F1
#
_entry.id   AF-W7QKQ5-F1
#
_cell.length_a   1.000
_cell.length_b   1.000
_cell.length_c   1.000
_cell.angle_alpha   90.00
_cell.angle_beta   90.00
_cell.angle_gamma   90.00
#
_symmetry.space_group_name_H-M   'P 1'
#
loop_
_entity.id
_entity.type
_entity.pdbx_description
1 polymer ?
#
loop_
_entity_poly.entity_id
_entity_poly.type
_entity_poly.pdbx_seq_one_letter_code
_entity_poly.pdbx_strand_id
1 'polypeptide(L)'
;MGLEELYAVKEEMERAEARKLQPYFIRAFFMEAFQTLRGEMRPREPGRFEVRHVPAAIRERDRVVGETRTPVLRKYERICFEKEHVRLPGKSMADLIHPMHPLMHATTDLVLQAHRSKLKQGAVLVDPSDDSTDPKVLFMIDHSVRESHNEAGAKPHVASRRLQFVEIDEDGNATHAGWAPHLDMQPIDEHDLALVHDVLKAPWITNDLEALALNHAVQALVPEHYQEVKGRRERQADKVLNAVNERLVKEINYWSDRYIKLTDDMKAGKQPRMQPEMARRRVDELTERLNQRRRELNAMKQVVSSTPVVIGGALLIPQGLLAHRKGETQFSVDAQARARIEQLAMQAVMDAERAMGHQVFDVSAQKCGWDVTARPPANADGSILPDRHIEVKGRAKGQSTITVSRNEIIYGLNQADKFWLAIVIVEGESVEGPFYVQRPFTSEPDFGVASINYDLGELLSKAARSKETV
;
A
#
# COMPACT_ATOMS: atom_id res chain seq x y z
N MET A 1 -0.45 -0.47 27.72
CA MET A 1 -0.12 0.23 26.46
C MET A 1 -0.17 1.70 26.76
N GLY A 2 0.94 2.41 26.62
CA GLY A 2 0.99 3.86 26.81
C GLY A 2 0.29 4.60 25.65
N LEU A 3 0.04 5.91 25.82
CA LEU A 3 -0.57 6.74 24.78
C LEU A 3 0.32 6.82 23.52
N GLU A 4 1.64 6.94 23.72
CA GLU A 4 2.63 6.97 22.63
C GLU A 4 2.68 5.66 21.83
N GLU A 5 2.64 4.50 22.51
CA GLU A 5 2.59 3.20 21.83
C GLU A 5 1.32 3.05 20.98
N LEU A 6 0.20 3.60 21.44
CA LEU A 6 -1.06 3.55 20.72
C LEU A 6 -1.05 4.46 19.48
N TYR A 7 -0.42 5.64 19.56
CA TYR A 7 -0.20 6.50 18.39
C TYR A 7 0.74 5.85 17.37
N ALA A 8 1.85 5.25 17.82
CA ALA A 8 2.78 4.57 16.91
C ALA A 8 2.13 3.41 16.14
N VAL A 9 1.28 2.62 16.81
CA VAL A 9 0.53 1.55 16.16
C VAL A 9 -0.52 2.11 15.18
N LYS A 10 -1.23 3.18 15.56
CA LYS A 10 -2.19 3.83 14.65
C LYS A 10 -1.52 4.38 13.39
N GLU A 11 -0.38 5.05 13.56
CA GLU A 11 0.39 5.61 12.44
C GLU A 11 0.89 4.51 11.50
N GLU A 12 1.39 3.38 12.02
CA GLU A 12 1.77 2.21 11.21
C GLU A 12 0.57 1.67 10.42
N MET A 13 -0.60 1.56 11.07
CA MET A 13 -1.84 1.12 10.42
C MET A 13 -2.32 2.09 9.35
N GLU A 14 -2.21 3.39 9.59
CA GLU A 14 -2.64 4.45 8.68
C GLU A 14 -1.76 4.54 7.44
N ARG A 15 -0.44 4.43 7.59
CA ARG A 15 0.48 4.31 6.46
C ARG A 15 0.20 3.05 5.65
N ALA A 16 -0.11 1.93 6.31
CA ALA A 16 -0.46 0.70 5.62
C ALA A 16 -1.83 0.79 4.90
N GLU A 17 -2.79 1.52 5.47
CA GLU A 17 -4.10 1.78 4.87
C GLU A 17 -3.99 2.67 3.63
N ALA A 18 -3.20 3.75 3.71
CA ALA A 18 -2.89 4.60 2.56
C ALA A 18 -2.20 3.85 1.42
N ARG A 19 -1.36 2.86 1.71
CA ARG A 19 -0.66 2.03 0.69
C ARG A 19 -1.49 0.87 0.16
N LYS A 20 -2.69 0.66 0.69
CA LYS A 20 -3.50 -0.51 0.36
C LYS A 20 -3.99 -0.41 -1.08
N LEU A 21 -3.73 -1.47 -1.86
CA LEU A 21 -4.38 -1.61 -3.17
C LEU A 21 -5.90 -1.68 -2.97
N GLN A 22 -6.62 -0.70 -3.51
CA GLN A 22 -8.07 -0.71 -3.49
C GLN A 22 -8.64 -1.84 -4.35
N PRO A 23 -9.85 -2.33 -4.04
CA PRO A 23 -10.65 -3.16 -4.94
C PRO A 23 -10.68 -2.66 -6.38
N TYR A 24 -10.69 -1.34 -6.57
CA TYR A 24 -10.76 -0.67 -7.85
C TYR A 24 -9.50 -0.88 -8.71
N PHE A 25 -8.29 -0.79 -8.15
CA PHE A 25 -7.06 -1.18 -8.84
C PHE A 25 -7.07 -2.63 -9.31
N ILE A 26 -7.46 -3.52 -8.40
CA ILE A 26 -7.58 -4.94 -8.71
C ILE A 26 -8.59 -5.12 -9.85
N ARG A 27 -9.71 -4.39 -9.82
CA ARG A 27 -10.73 -4.41 -10.85
C ARG A 27 -10.24 -3.88 -12.19
N ALA A 28 -9.68 -2.68 -12.24
CA ALA A 28 -9.21 -2.03 -13.46
C ALA A 28 -8.13 -2.88 -14.13
N PHE A 29 -7.11 -3.30 -13.36
CA PHE A 29 -6.08 -4.21 -13.87
C PHE A 29 -6.70 -5.53 -14.35
N PHE A 30 -7.55 -6.16 -13.55
CA PHE A 30 -8.11 -7.46 -13.91
C PHE A 30 -8.98 -7.37 -15.16
N MET A 31 -9.81 -6.35 -15.30
CA MET A 31 -10.65 -6.14 -16.47
C MET A 31 -9.81 -6.04 -17.74
N GLU A 32 -8.79 -5.17 -17.74
CA GLU A 32 -7.91 -4.95 -18.88
C GLU A 32 -7.09 -6.20 -19.22
N ALA A 33 -6.49 -6.83 -18.19
CA ALA A 33 -5.69 -8.04 -18.35
C ALA A 33 -6.54 -9.23 -18.84
N PHE A 34 -7.73 -9.41 -18.25
CA PHE A 34 -8.64 -10.49 -18.61
C PHE A 34 -9.12 -10.31 -20.04
N GLN A 35 -9.47 -9.09 -20.46
CA GLN A 35 -9.82 -8.77 -21.84
C GLN A 35 -8.67 -9.03 -22.83
N THR A 36 -7.45 -8.63 -22.48
CA THR A 36 -6.23 -8.91 -23.28
C THR A 36 -6.01 -10.41 -23.47
N LEU A 37 -6.32 -11.21 -22.44
CA LEU A 37 -6.29 -12.67 -22.49
C LEU A 37 -7.56 -13.30 -23.11
N ARG A 38 -8.37 -12.49 -23.80
CA ARG A 38 -9.63 -12.89 -24.47
C ARG A 38 -10.70 -13.42 -23.52
N GLY A 39 -10.63 -13.05 -22.25
CA GLY A 39 -11.67 -13.25 -21.26
C GLY A 39 -12.79 -12.23 -21.44
N GLU A 40 -14.02 -12.62 -21.08
CA GLU A 40 -15.17 -11.74 -21.11
C GLU A 40 -15.91 -11.82 -19.77
N MET A 41 -16.21 -10.66 -19.18
CA MET A 41 -17.04 -10.53 -17.99
C MET A 41 -18.21 -9.60 -18.28
N ARG A 42 -19.42 -10.02 -17.89
CA ARG A 42 -20.66 -9.29 -18.19
C ARG A 42 -21.23 -8.67 -16.92
N PRO A 43 -21.61 -7.39 -16.91
CA PRO A 43 -22.26 -6.79 -15.75
C PRO A 43 -23.59 -7.49 -15.47
N ARG A 44 -23.94 -7.64 -14.18
CA ARG A 44 -25.22 -8.23 -13.75
C ARG A 44 -25.92 -7.33 -12.75
N GLU A 45 -25.50 -7.36 -11.49
CA GLU A 45 -25.92 -6.41 -10.47
C GLU A 45 -24.82 -5.35 -10.30
N PRO A 46 -25.09 -4.17 -9.69
CA PRO A 46 -24.05 -3.20 -9.37
C PRO A 46 -22.88 -3.87 -8.63
N GLY A 47 -21.65 -3.63 -9.11
CA GLY A 47 -20.43 -4.21 -8.56
C GLY A 47 -20.24 -5.72 -8.79
N ARG A 48 -21.12 -6.37 -9.56
CA ARG A 48 -21.07 -7.82 -9.82
C ARG A 48 -21.06 -8.16 -11.30
N PHE A 49 -20.25 -9.16 -11.64
CA PHE A 49 -20.06 -9.61 -13.01
C PHE A 49 -20.20 -11.12 -13.15
N GLU A 50 -20.65 -11.59 -14.30
CA GLU A 50 -20.69 -13.01 -14.67
C GLU A 50 -19.55 -13.32 -15.65
N VAL A 51 -18.82 -14.40 -15.41
CA VAL A 51 -17.81 -14.93 -16.35
C VAL A 51 -18.33 -16.27 -16.89
N ARG A 52 -18.91 -16.25 -18.10
CA ARG A 52 -19.52 -17.45 -18.70
C ARG A 52 -18.50 -18.48 -19.15
N HIS A 53 -17.32 -18.02 -19.57
CA HIS A 53 -16.24 -18.87 -20.03
C HIS A 53 -14.89 -18.26 -19.67
N VAL A 54 -14.06 -19.04 -18.98
CA VAL A 54 -12.68 -18.66 -18.70
C VAL A 54 -11.76 -19.24 -19.78
N PRO A 55 -10.97 -18.40 -20.48
CA PRO A 55 -10.01 -18.84 -21.48
C PRO A 55 -9.16 -20.03 -21.04
N ALA A 56 -8.92 -20.98 -21.95
CA ALA A 56 -8.16 -22.19 -21.65
C ALA A 56 -6.73 -21.88 -21.17
N ALA A 57 -6.08 -20.86 -21.73
CA ALA A 57 -4.74 -20.43 -21.34
C ALA A 57 -4.64 -20.09 -19.84
N ILE A 58 -5.63 -19.40 -19.27
CA ILE A 58 -5.67 -19.04 -17.84
C ILE A 58 -5.81 -20.30 -16.99
N ARG A 59 -6.67 -21.25 -17.40
CA ARG A 59 -6.90 -22.51 -16.68
C ARG A 59 -5.68 -23.43 -16.71
N GLU A 60 -5.01 -23.53 -17.85
CA GLU A 60 -3.78 -24.32 -17.95
C GLU A 60 -2.64 -23.65 -17.17
N ARG A 61 -2.58 -22.32 -17.13
CA ARG A 61 -1.57 -21.63 -16.32
C ARG A 61 -1.74 -21.91 -14.84
N ASP A 62 -2.97 -21.83 -14.33
CA ASP A 62 -3.28 -22.15 -12.93
C ASP A 62 -2.82 -23.55 -12.50
N ARG A 63 -2.81 -24.54 -13.39
CA ARG A 63 -2.28 -25.88 -13.06
C ARG A 63 -0.78 -25.89 -12.76
N VAL A 64 -0.05 -24.88 -13.25
CA VAL A 64 1.40 -24.73 -13.06
C VAL A 64 1.71 -23.82 -11.88
N VAL A 65 0.95 -22.74 -11.71
CA VAL A 65 1.22 -21.69 -10.71
C VAL A 65 0.26 -21.71 -9.51
N GLY A 66 -0.72 -22.60 -9.50
CA GLY A 66 -1.75 -22.67 -8.47
C GLY A 66 -1.16 -23.03 -7.12
N GLU A 67 -1.29 -22.12 -6.16
CA GLU A 67 -0.87 -22.33 -4.77
C GLU A 67 -2.05 -22.70 -3.86
N THR A 68 -3.28 -22.45 -4.33
CA THR A 68 -4.49 -22.70 -3.56
C THR A 68 -5.10 -24.05 -3.92
N ARG A 69 -5.86 -24.64 -2.98
CA ARG A 69 -6.64 -25.87 -3.23
C ARG A 69 -7.81 -25.65 -4.20
N THR A 70 -8.13 -24.40 -4.50
CA THR A 70 -9.26 -24.02 -5.35
C THR A 70 -8.73 -23.65 -6.73
N PRO A 71 -8.93 -24.48 -7.77
CA PRO A 71 -8.43 -24.18 -9.10
C PRO A 71 -9.29 -23.12 -9.81
N VAL A 72 -8.76 -22.57 -10.89
CA VAL A 72 -9.55 -21.72 -11.79
C VAL A 72 -10.72 -22.50 -12.39
N LEU A 73 -11.93 -22.03 -12.15
CA LEU A 73 -13.15 -22.62 -12.68
C LEU A 73 -13.31 -22.35 -14.18
N ARG A 74 -14.16 -23.16 -14.86
CA ARG A 74 -14.52 -22.94 -16.27
C ARG A 74 -15.39 -21.72 -16.49
N LYS A 75 -16.14 -21.33 -15.46
CA LYS A 75 -17.08 -20.21 -15.41
C LYS A 75 -17.25 -19.78 -13.96
N TYR A 76 -17.59 -18.51 -13.75
CA TYR A 76 -17.95 -17.95 -12.46
C TYR A 76 -19.35 -17.34 -12.57
N GLU A 77 -20.26 -17.79 -11.71
CA GLU A 77 -21.65 -17.30 -11.73
C GLU A 77 -21.70 -15.81 -11.36
N ARG A 78 -21.01 -15.43 -10.28
CA ARG A 78 -20.80 -14.05 -9.87
C ARG A 78 -19.39 -13.85 -9.37
N ILE A 79 -18.75 -12.77 -9.83
CA ILE A 79 -17.51 -12.23 -9.29
C ILE A 79 -17.74 -10.79 -8.86
N CYS A 80 -16.98 -10.33 -7.86
CA CYS A 80 -16.94 -8.93 -7.43
C CYS A 80 -15.53 -8.57 -6.95
N PHE A 81 -15.26 -7.28 -6.77
CA PHE A 81 -13.96 -6.79 -6.30
C PHE A 81 -14.07 -6.18 -4.90
N GLU A 82 -15.24 -5.67 -4.53
CA GLU A 82 -15.52 -5.09 -3.22
C GLU A 82 -16.21 -6.09 -2.30
N LYS A 83 -15.91 -6.02 -1.00
CA LYS A 83 -16.44 -6.95 0.01
C LYS A 83 -17.95 -6.83 0.19
N GLU A 84 -18.49 -5.62 0.08
CA GLU A 84 -19.92 -5.34 0.19
C GLU A 84 -20.74 -6.04 -0.91
N HIS A 85 -20.12 -6.28 -2.07
CA HIS A 85 -20.75 -6.99 -3.17
C HIS A 85 -20.65 -8.52 -3.07
N VAL A 86 -20.01 -9.09 -2.04
CA VAL A 86 -19.88 -10.57 -1.91
C VAL A 86 -21.21 -11.24 -1.59
N ARG A 87 -22.03 -10.63 -0.71
CA ARG A 87 -23.34 -11.15 -0.29
C ARG A 87 -24.41 -10.10 -0.49
N LEU A 88 -25.35 -10.37 -1.39
CA LEU A 88 -26.55 -9.56 -1.59
C LEU A 88 -27.79 -10.39 -1.24
N PRO A 89 -28.79 -9.81 -0.55
CA PRO A 89 -30.03 -10.51 -0.21
C PRO A 89 -30.71 -11.13 -1.44
N GLY A 90 -31.06 -12.41 -1.36
CA GLY A 90 -31.77 -13.13 -2.43
C GLY A 90 -30.95 -13.37 -3.71
N LYS A 91 -29.63 -13.19 -3.67
CA LYS A 91 -28.73 -13.42 -4.81
C LYS A 91 -27.64 -14.43 -4.46
N SER A 92 -27.08 -15.07 -5.48
CA SER A 92 -25.94 -15.97 -5.34
C SER A 92 -24.73 -15.24 -4.72
N MET A 93 -23.93 -15.97 -3.95
CA MET A 93 -22.67 -15.44 -3.41
C MET A 93 -21.71 -15.16 -4.57
N ALA A 94 -21.03 -14.01 -4.53
CA ALA A 94 -20.01 -13.67 -5.52
C ALA A 94 -18.62 -14.10 -5.02
N ASP A 95 -17.79 -14.60 -5.93
CA ASP A 95 -16.37 -14.80 -5.68
C ASP A 95 -15.67 -13.45 -5.61
N LEU A 96 -15.02 -13.18 -4.48
CA LEU A 96 -14.23 -11.96 -4.29
C LEU A 96 -12.91 -12.12 -5.05
N ILE A 97 -12.72 -11.35 -6.11
CA ILE A 97 -11.46 -11.30 -6.86
C ILE A 97 -10.47 -10.44 -6.08
N HIS A 98 -9.38 -11.05 -5.65
CA HIS A 98 -8.26 -10.42 -4.95
C HIS A 98 -6.94 -10.99 -5.49
N PRO A 99 -5.76 -10.43 -5.16
CA PRO A 99 -4.49 -10.85 -5.77
C PRO A 99 -4.13 -12.34 -5.62
N MET A 100 -4.67 -12.99 -4.59
CA MET A 100 -4.47 -14.43 -4.30
C MET A 100 -5.62 -15.32 -4.78
N HIS A 101 -6.65 -14.76 -5.42
CA HIS A 101 -7.70 -15.55 -6.05
C HIS A 101 -7.13 -16.26 -7.29
N PRO A 102 -7.38 -17.55 -7.52
CA PRO A 102 -6.74 -18.33 -8.59
C PRO A 102 -6.89 -17.69 -9.98
N LEU A 103 -8.09 -17.13 -10.28
CA LEU A 103 -8.34 -16.43 -11.54
C LEU A 103 -7.46 -15.19 -11.72
N MET A 104 -7.31 -14.39 -10.66
CA MET A 104 -6.47 -13.19 -10.66
C MET A 104 -5.00 -13.59 -10.75
N HIS A 105 -4.57 -14.56 -9.95
CA HIS A 105 -3.19 -15.03 -9.89
C HIS A 105 -2.70 -15.53 -11.26
N ALA A 106 -3.47 -16.42 -11.91
CA ALA A 106 -3.14 -16.94 -13.23
C ALA A 106 -3.17 -15.86 -14.32
N THR A 107 -4.10 -14.90 -14.23
CA THR A 107 -4.17 -13.74 -15.14
C THR A 107 -2.93 -12.87 -15.00
N THR A 108 -2.59 -12.45 -13.77
CA THR A 108 -1.40 -11.64 -13.48
C THR A 108 -0.13 -12.32 -13.96
N ASP A 109 0.01 -13.62 -13.70
CA ASP A 109 1.22 -14.34 -14.06
C ASP A 109 1.37 -14.50 -15.59
N LEU A 110 0.28 -14.68 -16.35
CA LEU A 110 0.31 -14.63 -17.81
C LEU A 110 0.72 -13.26 -18.35
N VAL A 111 0.18 -12.17 -17.78
CA VAL A 111 0.57 -10.80 -18.17
C VAL A 111 2.05 -10.57 -17.90
N LEU A 112 2.54 -10.96 -16.72
CA LEU A 112 3.96 -10.85 -16.37
C LEU A 112 4.82 -11.73 -17.29
N GLN A 113 4.41 -12.95 -17.60
CA GLN A 113 5.13 -13.82 -18.53
C GLN A 113 5.27 -13.18 -19.92
N ALA A 114 4.21 -12.52 -20.41
CA ALA A 114 4.21 -11.88 -21.73
C ALA A 114 5.03 -10.57 -21.78
N HIS A 115 5.17 -9.86 -20.66
CA HIS A 115 5.70 -8.49 -20.64
C HIS A 115 6.91 -8.26 -19.73
N ARG A 116 7.44 -9.29 -19.05
CA ARG A 116 8.63 -9.16 -18.18
C ARG A 116 9.85 -8.60 -18.91
N SER A 117 10.08 -8.98 -20.17
CA SER A 117 11.17 -8.43 -20.98
C SER A 117 10.98 -6.94 -21.27
N LYS A 118 9.74 -6.48 -21.46
CA LYS A 118 9.44 -5.05 -21.64
C LYS A 118 9.68 -4.25 -20.36
N LEU A 119 9.32 -4.80 -19.20
CA LEU A 119 9.66 -4.16 -17.92
C LEU A 119 11.17 -3.98 -17.77
N LYS A 120 11.96 -4.99 -18.16
CA LYS A 120 13.43 -4.91 -18.12
C LYS A 120 14.04 -3.99 -19.18
N GLN A 121 13.44 -3.93 -20.37
CA GLN A 121 13.81 -2.97 -21.42
C GLN A 121 13.58 -1.54 -20.96
N GLY A 122 12.49 -1.32 -20.22
CA GLY A 122 12.09 -0.02 -19.69
C GLY A 122 11.31 0.84 -20.66
N ALA A 123 10.99 2.06 -20.22
CA ALA A 123 10.22 3.05 -20.97
C ALA A 123 10.80 4.46 -20.77
N VAL A 124 10.37 5.41 -21.61
CA VAL A 124 10.56 6.84 -21.36
C VAL A 124 9.21 7.40 -20.97
N LEU A 125 9.15 8.05 -19.82
CA LEU A 125 7.94 8.61 -19.25
C LEU A 125 8.16 10.09 -18.95
N VAL A 126 7.07 10.86 -18.98
CA VAL A 126 7.06 12.28 -18.62
C VAL A 126 6.46 12.40 -17.23
N ASP A 127 7.12 13.16 -16.36
CA ASP A 127 6.55 13.61 -15.09
C ASP A 127 5.90 14.98 -15.30
N PRO A 128 4.56 15.07 -15.37
CA PRO A 128 3.85 16.32 -15.60
C PRO A 128 3.93 17.29 -14.41
N SER A 129 4.34 16.81 -13.23
CA SER A 129 4.43 17.59 -12.00
C SER A 129 5.85 18.08 -11.68
N ASP A 130 6.86 17.54 -12.37
CA ASP A 130 8.26 17.91 -12.17
C ASP A 130 8.65 19.10 -13.06
N ASP A 131 8.82 20.25 -12.43
CA ASP A 131 9.25 21.49 -13.07
C ASP A 131 10.77 21.67 -13.17
N SER A 132 11.54 20.70 -12.70
CA SER A 132 12.99 20.74 -12.90
C SER A 132 13.34 20.51 -14.37
N THR A 133 14.62 20.69 -14.68
CA THR A 133 15.20 20.32 -15.97
C THR A 133 15.99 19.02 -15.90
N ASP A 134 15.96 18.33 -14.76
CA ASP A 134 16.92 17.29 -14.41
C ASP A 134 16.29 15.90 -14.61
N PRO A 135 16.64 15.18 -15.69
CA PRO A 135 16.11 13.86 -15.93
C PRO A 135 16.58 12.85 -14.88
N LYS A 136 15.73 11.86 -14.59
CA LYS A 136 15.99 10.83 -13.57
C LYS A 136 15.70 9.44 -14.14
N VAL A 137 16.35 8.41 -13.62
CA VAL A 137 15.99 7.02 -13.91
C VAL A 137 15.27 6.42 -12.70
N LEU A 138 14.05 5.94 -12.93
CA LEU A 138 13.25 5.23 -11.95
C LEU A 138 13.52 3.73 -12.06
N PHE A 139 13.86 3.07 -10.95
CA PHE A 139 14.01 1.63 -10.83
C PHE A 139 12.90 1.02 -10.00
N MET A 140 12.38 -0.12 -10.45
CA MET A 140 11.42 -0.95 -9.73
C MET A 140 12.14 -2.14 -9.11
N ILE A 141 12.13 -2.24 -7.80
CA ILE A 141 12.88 -3.23 -7.02
C ILE A 141 11.90 -4.15 -6.29
N ASP A 142 11.99 -5.45 -6.56
CA ASP A 142 11.27 -6.48 -5.83
C ASP A 142 12.09 -6.99 -4.65
N HIS A 143 11.53 -6.93 -3.45
CA HIS A 143 12.17 -7.41 -2.24
C HIS A 143 11.21 -8.27 -1.40
N SER A 144 11.64 -9.47 -1.03
CA SER A 144 10.86 -10.40 -0.20
C SER A 144 11.54 -10.73 1.12
N VAL A 145 10.75 -10.74 2.20
CA VAL A 145 11.12 -11.35 3.47
C VAL A 145 10.44 -12.72 3.53
N ARG A 146 11.17 -13.76 3.90
CA ARG A 146 10.70 -15.16 3.90
C ARG A 146 10.84 -15.78 5.28
N GLU A 147 10.01 -16.76 5.57
CA GLU A 147 10.20 -17.59 6.76
C GLU A 147 11.43 -18.49 6.58
N SER A 148 12.21 -18.66 7.64
CA SER A 148 13.44 -19.46 7.62
C SER A 148 13.19 -20.97 7.54
N HIS A 149 11.93 -21.40 7.71
CA HIS A 149 11.60 -22.81 7.83
C HIS A 149 11.52 -23.49 6.46
N ASN A 150 12.53 -24.32 6.18
CA ASN A 150 12.49 -25.30 5.10
C ASN A 150 12.13 -26.66 5.70
N GLU A 151 10.86 -27.08 5.61
CA GLU A 151 10.62 -28.51 5.48
C GLU A 151 11.29 -28.96 4.17
N ALA A 152 12.07 -30.04 4.19
CA ALA A 152 12.83 -30.49 3.04
C ALA A 152 11.90 -30.67 1.81
N GLY A 153 12.05 -29.78 0.81
CA GLY A 153 11.28 -29.79 -0.44
C GLY A 153 10.12 -28.80 -0.52
N ALA A 154 9.75 -28.09 0.54
CA ALA A 154 8.75 -27.03 0.48
C ALA A 154 9.35 -25.70 0.00
N LYS A 155 8.63 -24.95 -0.84
CA LYS A 155 9.04 -23.58 -1.19
C LYS A 155 8.98 -22.71 0.07
N PRO A 156 9.99 -21.87 0.36
CA PRO A 156 9.97 -20.99 1.52
C PRO A 156 8.75 -20.06 1.46
N HIS A 157 7.96 -20.03 2.53
CA HIS A 157 6.79 -19.17 2.60
C HIS A 157 7.22 -17.69 2.60
N VAL A 158 6.65 -16.90 1.68
CA VAL A 158 6.93 -15.47 1.59
C VAL A 158 6.15 -14.75 2.68
N ALA A 159 6.89 -14.29 3.68
CA ALA A 159 6.38 -13.59 4.83
C ALA A 159 5.85 -12.19 4.48
N SER A 160 6.52 -11.52 3.55
CA SER A 160 6.16 -10.22 2.99
C SER A 160 6.90 -10.01 1.66
N ARG A 161 6.29 -9.31 0.72
CA ARG A 161 6.91 -8.92 -0.55
C ARG A 161 6.54 -7.49 -0.88
N ARG A 162 7.51 -6.68 -1.30
CA ARG A 162 7.33 -5.28 -1.66
C ARG A 162 7.93 -4.98 -3.01
N LEU A 163 7.21 -4.16 -3.76
CA LEU A 163 7.79 -3.35 -4.82
C LEU A 163 8.23 -2.03 -4.21
N GLN A 164 9.48 -1.69 -4.41
CA GLN A 164 10.13 -0.46 -3.99
C GLN A 164 10.59 0.31 -5.21
N PHE A 165 10.66 1.63 -5.09
CA PHE A 165 10.98 2.51 -6.21
C PHE A 165 12.15 3.42 -5.83
N VAL A 166 13.16 3.46 -6.68
CA VAL A 166 14.37 4.27 -6.48
C VAL A 166 14.55 5.17 -7.69
N GLU A 167 14.71 6.46 -7.46
CA GLU A 167 15.10 7.44 -8.48
C GLU A 167 16.60 7.70 -8.39
N ILE A 168 17.27 7.80 -9.53
CA ILE A 168 18.67 8.17 -9.65
C ILE A 168 18.79 9.35 -10.61
N ASP A 169 19.41 10.43 -10.18
CA ASP A 169 19.70 11.60 -11.01
C ASP A 169 21.01 11.44 -11.80
N GLU A 170 21.35 12.44 -12.61
CA GLU A 170 22.58 12.46 -13.42
C GLU A 170 23.87 12.44 -12.58
N ASP A 171 23.83 12.98 -11.36
CA ASP A 171 24.94 12.97 -10.40
C ASP A 171 25.11 11.61 -9.70
N GLY A 172 24.18 10.68 -9.91
CA GLY A 172 24.19 9.35 -9.31
C GLY A 172 23.60 9.31 -7.89
N ASN A 173 22.89 10.36 -7.47
CA ASN A 173 22.21 10.38 -6.18
C ASN A 173 20.95 9.52 -6.25
N ALA A 174 20.94 8.45 -5.47
CA ALA A 174 19.80 7.56 -5.35
C ALA A 174 18.86 8.00 -4.22
N THR A 175 17.56 8.07 -4.49
CA THR A 175 16.53 8.44 -3.50
C THR A 175 15.30 7.55 -3.59
N HIS A 176 14.54 7.46 -2.51
CA HIS A 176 13.25 6.77 -2.50
C HIS A 176 12.20 7.57 -3.29
N ALA A 177 11.61 6.92 -4.30
CA ALA A 177 10.69 7.56 -5.22
C ALA A 177 9.22 7.55 -4.74
N GLY A 178 8.96 7.10 -3.50
CA GLY A 178 7.60 6.92 -3.01
C GLY A 178 6.97 5.60 -3.49
N TRP A 179 5.65 5.53 -3.45
CA TRP A 179 4.91 4.31 -3.78
C TRP A 179 4.28 4.44 -5.16
N ALA A 180 4.66 3.52 -6.06
CA ALA A 180 4.14 3.48 -7.42
C ALA A 180 4.15 4.84 -8.16
N PRO A 181 5.27 5.60 -8.16
CA PRO A 181 5.34 6.93 -8.79
C PRO A 181 5.05 6.86 -10.30
N HIS A 182 5.36 5.74 -10.95
CA HIS A 182 5.02 5.47 -12.36
C HIS A 182 3.54 5.65 -12.71
N LEU A 183 2.63 5.66 -11.73
CA LEU A 183 1.20 5.88 -11.92
C LEU A 183 0.82 7.35 -12.15
N ASP A 184 1.69 8.28 -11.75
CA ASP A 184 1.53 9.72 -11.98
C ASP A 184 2.24 10.18 -13.25
N MET A 185 2.93 9.26 -13.93
CA MET A 185 3.71 9.53 -15.13
C MET A 185 2.89 9.28 -16.39
N GLN A 186 3.28 9.96 -17.48
CA GLN A 186 2.65 9.83 -18.79
C GLN A 186 3.63 9.20 -19.79
N PRO A 187 3.15 8.43 -20.78
CA PRO A 187 4.01 8.02 -21.89
C PRO A 187 4.46 9.26 -22.67
N ILE A 188 5.74 9.32 -23.03
CA ILE A 188 6.24 10.38 -23.91
C ILE A 188 5.70 10.18 -25.33
N ASP A 189 5.29 11.27 -25.98
CA ASP A 189 4.90 11.23 -27.39
C ASP A 189 6.11 11.30 -28.34
N GLU A 190 5.89 11.01 -29.62
CA GLU A 190 6.97 10.96 -30.62
C GLU A 190 7.65 12.32 -30.86
N HIS A 191 6.92 13.42 -30.69
CA HIS A 191 7.45 14.77 -30.89
C HIS A 191 8.38 15.16 -29.73
N ASP A 192 7.92 14.96 -28.50
CA ASP A 192 8.67 15.27 -27.29
C ASP A 192 9.86 14.33 -27.12
N LEU A 193 9.74 13.06 -27.51
CA LEU A 193 10.85 12.11 -27.52
C LEU A 193 12.00 12.59 -28.43
N ALA A 194 11.69 13.24 -29.55
CA ALA A 194 12.72 13.78 -30.44
C ALA A 194 13.51 14.93 -29.81
N LEU A 195 12.92 15.67 -28.88
CA LEU A 195 13.55 16.82 -28.19
C LEU A 195 14.56 16.41 -27.11
N VAL A 196 14.47 15.18 -26.62
CA VAL A 196 15.29 14.65 -25.50
C VAL A 196 16.23 13.52 -25.93
N HIS A 197 16.48 13.38 -27.23
CA HIS A 197 17.32 12.30 -27.75
C HIS A 197 18.78 12.35 -27.25
N ASP A 198 19.26 13.54 -26.92
CA ASP A 198 20.55 13.76 -26.26
C ASP A 198 20.57 13.18 -24.85
N VAL A 199 19.47 13.32 -24.09
CA VAL A 199 19.32 12.71 -22.75
C VAL A 199 19.45 11.20 -22.84
N LEU A 200 18.71 10.55 -23.76
CA LEU A 200 18.79 9.09 -23.97
C LEU A 200 20.20 8.58 -24.31
N LYS A 201 21.05 9.44 -24.87
CA LYS A 201 22.43 9.13 -25.26
C LYS A 201 23.45 9.59 -24.21
N ALA A 202 23.01 10.20 -23.12
CA ALA A 202 23.90 10.73 -22.11
C ALA A 202 24.70 9.59 -21.46
N PRO A 203 26.03 9.75 -21.26
CA PRO A 203 26.88 8.68 -20.74
C PRO A 203 26.42 8.12 -19.39
N TRP A 204 25.86 8.97 -18.52
CA TRP A 204 25.41 8.58 -17.19
C TRP A 204 24.29 7.52 -17.21
N ILE A 205 23.42 7.54 -18.23
CA ILE A 205 22.35 6.54 -18.41
C ILE A 205 22.92 5.17 -18.76
N THR A 206 24.04 5.14 -19.49
CA THR A 206 24.67 3.89 -19.95
C THR A 206 25.60 3.25 -18.91
N ASN A 207 25.79 3.89 -17.75
CA ASN A 207 26.53 3.33 -16.63
C ASN A 207 25.70 2.24 -15.91
N ASP A 208 26.31 1.52 -14.96
CA ASP A 208 25.61 0.50 -14.15
C ASP A 208 24.74 1.14 -13.06
N LEU A 209 23.69 1.85 -13.50
CA LEU A 209 22.68 2.45 -12.62
C LEU A 209 21.90 1.38 -11.83
N GLU A 210 21.82 0.16 -12.35
CA GLU A 210 21.16 -0.97 -11.68
C GLU A 210 21.89 -1.34 -10.38
N ALA A 211 23.22 -1.41 -10.41
CA ALA A 211 24.03 -1.63 -9.22
C ALA A 211 23.87 -0.50 -8.19
N LEU A 212 23.82 0.76 -8.63
CA LEU A 212 23.57 1.91 -7.74
C LEU A 212 22.20 1.81 -7.07
N ALA A 213 21.15 1.49 -7.83
CA ALA A 213 19.80 1.31 -7.30
C ALA A 213 19.73 0.18 -6.27
N LEU A 214 20.37 -0.96 -6.56
CA LEU A 214 20.45 -2.09 -5.63
C LEU A 214 21.23 -1.75 -4.37
N ASN A 215 22.35 -1.04 -4.48
CA ASN A 215 23.14 -0.61 -3.33
C ASN A 215 22.34 0.32 -2.41
N HIS A 216 21.64 1.31 -2.98
CA HIS A 216 20.76 2.19 -2.21
C HIS A 216 19.65 1.39 -1.52
N ALA A 217 19.00 0.47 -2.24
CA ALA A 217 17.95 -0.36 -1.66
C ALA A 217 18.46 -1.24 -0.52
N VAL A 218 19.65 -1.84 -0.64
CA VAL A 218 20.26 -2.65 0.43
C VAL A 218 20.61 -1.82 1.66
N GLN A 219 21.01 -0.56 1.48
CA GLN A 219 21.39 0.32 2.58
C GLN A 219 20.19 0.93 3.32
N ALA A 220 19.17 1.39 2.58
CA ALA A 220 18.06 2.15 3.16
C ALA A 220 16.75 1.34 3.23
N LEU A 221 16.34 0.72 2.11
CA LEU A 221 14.97 0.23 1.94
C LEU A 221 14.74 -1.22 2.41
N VAL A 222 15.76 -2.08 2.24
CA VAL A 222 15.74 -3.49 2.64
C VAL A 222 15.74 -3.65 4.17
N PRO A 223 16.60 -2.95 4.93
CA PRO A 223 16.62 -3.04 6.39
C PRO A 223 15.30 -2.59 7.02
N GLU A 224 14.71 -1.49 6.52
CA GLU A 224 13.42 -1.00 6.98
C GLU A 224 12.32 -2.05 6.77
N HIS A 225 12.20 -2.59 5.57
CA HIS A 225 11.22 -3.66 5.26
C HIS A 225 11.43 -4.89 6.16
N TYR A 226 12.67 -5.32 6.35
CA TYR A 226 12.98 -6.47 7.20
C TYR A 226 12.59 -6.23 8.67
N GLN A 227 13.00 -5.10 9.24
CA GLN A 227 12.74 -4.75 10.64
C GLN A 227 11.25 -4.61 10.91
N GLU A 228 10.50 -3.97 10.01
CA GLU A 228 9.05 -3.86 10.11
C GLU A 228 8.37 -5.24 10.16
N VAL A 229 8.71 -6.12 9.20
CA VAL A 229 8.11 -7.46 9.10
C VAL A 229 8.48 -8.33 10.30
N LYS A 230 9.74 -8.27 10.73
CA LYS A 230 10.23 -9.00 11.91
C LYS A 230 9.52 -8.53 13.17
N GLY A 231 9.52 -7.22 13.42
CA GLY A 231 8.88 -6.64 14.60
C GLY A 231 7.37 -6.95 14.66
N ARG A 232 6.67 -6.83 13.53
CA ARG A 232 5.24 -7.19 13.44
C ARG A 232 5.00 -8.66 13.77
N ARG A 233 5.81 -9.57 13.22
CA ARG A 233 5.71 -11.01 13.46
C ARG A 233 6.02 -11.38 14.91
N GLU A 234 7.04 -10.77 15.51
CA GLU A 234 7.37 -10.96 16.93
C GLU A 234 6.21 -10.54 17.83
N ARG A 235 5.69 -9.31 17.66
CA ARG A 235 4.52 -8.83 18.41
C ARG A 235 3.31 -9.75 18.26
N GLN A 236 3.02 -10.19 17.04
CA GLN A 236 1.90 -11.10 16.77
C GLN A 236 2.11 -12.47 17.43
N ALA A 237 3.30 -13.06 17.28
CA ALA A 237 3.64 -14.36 17.84
C ALA A 237 3.58 -14.34 19.37
N ASP A 238 4.09 -13.28 20.01
CA ASP A 238 4.05 -13.12 21.47
C ASP A 238 2.62 -12.95 21.99
N LYS A 239 1.79 -12.15 21.30
CA LYS A 239 0.38 -12.00 21.65
C LYS A 239 -0.37 -13.34 21.58
N VAL A 240 -0.15 -14.11 20.52
CA VAL A 240 -0.76 -15.44 20.37
C VAL A 240 -0.22 -16.41 21.42
N LEU A 241 1.08 -16.42 21.68
CA LEU A 241 1.71 -17.29 22.67
C LEU A 241 1.16 -17.02 24.08
N ASN A 242 0.99 -15.76 24.46
CA ASN A 242 0.41 -15.38 25.74
C ASN A 242 -1.03 -15.90 25.90
N ALA A 243 -1.87 -15.72 24.88
CA ALA A 243 -3.24 -16.23 24.89
C ALA A 243 -3.30 -17.78 24.92
N VAL A 244 -2.40 -18.45 24.20
CA VAL A 244 -2.28 -19.92 24.21
C VAL A 244 -1.84 -20.43 25.58
N ASN A 245 -0.80 -19.81 26.18
CA ASN A 245 -0.34 -20.14 27.52
C ASN A 245 -1.47 -19.95 28.53
N GLU A 246 -2.17 -18.81 28.51
CA GLU A 246 -3.24 -18.53 29.44
C GLU A 246 -4.35 -19.58 29.40
N ARG A 247 -4.72 -20.06 28.21
CA ARG A 247 -5.76 -21.10 28.06
C ARG A 247 -5.24 -22.50 28.40
N LEU A 248 -4.16 -22.93 27.76
CA LEU A 248 -3.71 -24.33 27.85
C LEU A 248 -3.07 -24.64 29.21
N VAL A 249 -2.35 -23.69 29.82
CA VAL A 249 -1.74 -23.91 31.16
C VAL A 249 -2.84 -24.05 32.22
N LYS A 250 -3.91 -23.25 32.16
CA LYS A 250 -5.07 -23.39 33.05
C LYS A 250 -5.72 -24.78 32.91
N GLU A 251 -5.92 -25.25 31.68
CA GLU A 251 -6.45 -26.59 31.44
C GLU A 251 -5.51 -27.71 31.90
N ILE A 252 -4.21 -27.59 31.64
CA ILE A 252 -3.18 -28.54 32.09
C ILE A 252 -3.20 -28.64 33.62
N ASN A 253 -3.20 -27.50 34.32
CA ASN A 253 -3.24 -27.45 35.78
C ASN A 253 -4.52 -28.10 36.32
N TYR A 254 -5.69 -27.76 35.74
CA TYR A 254 -6.96 -28.37 36.13
C TYR A 254 -6.95 -29.91 36.00
N TRP A 255 -6.46 -30.44 34.88
CA TRP A 255 -6.38 -31.89 34.67
C TRP A 255 -5.29 -32.55 35.52
N SER A 256 -4.23 -31.82 35.87
CA SER A 256 -3.18 -32.28 36.78
C SER A 256 -3.68 -32.39 38.23
N ASP A 257 -4.38 -31.38 38.73
CA ASP A 257 -5.04 -31.42 40.03
C ASP A 257 -6.09 -32.53 40.09
N ARG A 258 -6.84 -32.70 39.00
CA ARG A 258 -7.83 -33.78 38.87
C ARG A 258 -7.17 -35.16 38.92
N TYR A 259 -6.03 -35.33 38.25
CA TYR A 259 -5.27 -36.58 38.29
C TYR A 259 -4.81 -36.93 39.71
N ILE A 260 -4.26 -35.96 40.45
CA ILE A 260 -3.84 -36.14 41.84
C ILE A 260 -5.03 -36.56 42.70
N LYS A 261 -6.14 -35.81 42.62
CA LYS A 261 -7.36 -36.10 43.40
C LYS A 261 -7.93 -37.48 43.12
N LEU A 262 -8.03 -37.88 41.85
CA LEU A 262 -8.54 -39.20 41.46
C LEU A 262 -7.62 -40.32 41.97
N THR A 263 -6.31 -40.09 41.96
CA THR A 263 -5.30 -41.03 42.47
C THR A 263 -5.44 -41.21 43.99
N ASP A 264 -5.62 -40.12 44.73
CA ASP A 264 -5.79 -40.17 46.18
C ASP A 264 -7.14 -40.81 46.58
N ASP A 265 -8.23 -40.51 45.87
CA ASP A 265 -9.52 -41.15 46.08
C ASP A 265 -9.43 -42.68 45.85
N MET A 266 -8.69 -43.13 44.84
CA MET A 266 -8.43 -44.57 44.62
C MET A 266 -7.60 -45.20 45.75
N LYS A 267 -6.55 -44.53 46.22
CA LYS A 267 -5.75 -45.00 47.38
C LYS A 267 -6.58 -45.08 48.65
N ALA A 268 -7.54 -44.18 48.82
CA ALA A 268 -8.50 -44.18 49.92
C ALA A 268 -9.65 -45.21 49.76
N GLY A 269 -9.60 -46.06 48.72
CA GLY A 269 -10.58 -47.13 48.48
C GLY A 269 -11.90 -46.67 47.83
N LYS A 270 -12.00 -45.42 47.37
CA LYS A 270 -13.18 -44.95 46.64
C LYS A 270 -13.10 -45.37 45.17
N GLN A 271 -14.25 -45.57 44.52
CA GLN A 271 -14.34 -45.82 43.08
C GLN A 271 -14.80 -44.56 42.34
N PRO A 272 -13.88 -43.72 41.84
CA PRO A 272 -14.25 -42.54 41.06
C PRO A 272 -14.86 -42.90 39.70
N ARG A 273 -15.78 -42.08 39.21
CA ARG A 273 -16.43 -42.24 37.89
C ARG A 273 -15.47 -42.16 36.69
N MET A 274 -14.27 -41.62 36.89
CA MET A 274 -13.22 -41.50 35.88
C MET A 274 -11.93 -42.08 36.45
N GLN A 275 -11.22 -42.89 35.66
CA GLN A 275 -9.92 -43.41 36.06
C GLN A 275 -8.84 -42.31 35.99
N PRO A 276 -7.88 -42.25 36.93
CA PRO A 276 -6.79 -41.27 36.92
C PRO A 276 -6.01 -41.25 35.59
N GLU A 277 -5.79 -42.40 34.96
CA GLU A 277 -5.05 -42.51 33.71
C GLU A 277 -5.65 -41.67 32.56
N MET A 278 -6.98 -41.51 32.52
CA MET A 278 -7.65 -40.64 31.55
C MET A 278 -7.31 -39.16 31.77
N ALA A 279 -7.22 -38.73 33.04
CA ALA A 279 -6.80 -37.36 33.38
C ALA A 279 -5.33 -37.13 33.03
N ARG A 280 -4.45 -38.11 33.28
CA ARG A 280 -3.04 -38.07 32.88
C ARG A 280 -2.89 -37.95 31.36
N ARG A 281 -3.57 -38.80 30.59
CA ARG A 281 -3.55 -38.74 29.13
C ARG A 281 -3.98 -37.36 28.61
N ARG A 282 -4.96 -36.73 29.27
CA ARG A 282 -5.41 -35.39 28.90
C ARG A 282 -4.33 -34.32 29.15
N VAL A 283 -3.59 -34.42 30.26
CA VAL A 283 -2.43 -33.56 30.53
C VAL A 283 -1.37 -33.73 29.44
N ASP A 284 -1.04 -34.97 29.09
CA ASP A 284 -0.02 -35.26 28.06
C ASP A 284 -0.42 -34.68 26.68
N GLU A 285 -1.67 -34.88 26.25
CA GLU A 285 -2.21 -34.32 25.00
C GLU A 285 -2.16 -32.78 24.97
N LEU A 286 -2.58 -32.12 26.06
CA LEU A 286 -2.57 -30.66 26.15
C LEU A 286 -1.15 -30.09 26.19
N THR A 287 -0.23 -30.80 26.86
CA THR A 287 1.18 -30.42 26.93
C THR A 287 1.84 -30.52 25.56
N GLU A 288 1.61 -31.59 24.81
CA GLU A 288 2.16 -31.71 23.46
C GLU A 288 1.57 -30.67 22.51
N ARG A 289 0.27 -30.37 22.63
CA ARG A 289 -0.36 -29.29 21.88
C ARG A 289 0.26 -27.92 22.18
N LEU A 290 0.57 -27.65 23.45
CA LEU A 290 1.25 -26.41 23.86
C LEU A 290 2.67 -26.36 23.27
N ASN A 291 3.42 -27.45 23.34
CA ASN A 291 4.77 -27.55 22.78
C ASN A 291 4.77 -27.35 21.26
N GLN A 292 3.84 -27.99 20.56
CA GLN A 292 3.66 -27.82 19.12
C GLN A 292 3.37 -26.36 18.78
N ARG A 293 2.39 -25.73 19.43
CA ARG A 293 2.08 -24.31 19.19
C ARG A 293 3.26 -23.38 19.51
N ARG A 294 4.03 -23.67 20.55
CA ARG A 294 5.24 -22.90 20.87
C ARG A 294 6.31 -23.02 19.77
N ARG A 295 6.52 -24.22 19.22
CA ARG A 295 7.43 -24.44 18.07
C ARG A 295 6.98 -23.66 16.84
N GLU A 296 5.70 -23.75 16.48
CA GLU A 296 5.12 -23.02 15.33
C GLU A 296 5.28 -21.49 15.48
N LEU A 297 4.99 -20.95 16.66
CA LEU A 297 5.11 -19.50 16.91
C LEU A 297 6.57 -19.03 16.96
N ASN A 298 7.49 -19.84 17.46
CA ASN A 298 8.92 -19.53 17.41
C ASN A 298 9.44 -19.55 15.97
N ALA A 299 9.01 -20.52 15.15
CA ALA A 299 9.35 -20.56 13.73
C ALA A 299 8.81 -19.33 12.98
N MET A 300 7.59 -18.89 13.28
CA MET A 300 6.99 -17.68 12.69
C MET A 300 7.84 -16.42 12.91
N LYS A 301 8.57 -16.32 14.03
CA LYS A 301 9.49 -15.20 14.32
C LYS A 301 10.76 -15.24 13.48
N GLN A 302 11.17 -16.42 13.03
CA GLN A 302 12.41 -16.61 12.28
C GLN A 302 12.20 -16.25 10.81
N VAL A 303 12.53 -15.01 10.47
CA VAL A 303 12.48 -14.49 9.11
C VAL A 303 13.85 -14.12 8.57
N VAL A 304 14.01 -14.27 7.26
CA VAL A 304 15.21 -13.95 6.51
C VAL A 304 14.88 -12.96 5.39
N SER A 305 15.77 -12.01 5.15
CA SER A 305 15.67 -11.08 4.01
C SER A 305 16.20 -11.77 2.75
N SER A 306 15.49 -11.63 1.64
CA SER A 306 16.02 -12.05 0.33
C SER A 306 16.82 -10.93 -0.31
N THR A 307 17.70 -11.28 -1.25
CA THR A 307 18.37 -10.27 -2.09
C THR A 307 17.32 -9.53 -2.94
N PRO A 308 17.32 -8.18 -2.96
CA PRO A 308 16.43 -7.42 -3.83
C PRO A 308 16.79 -7.65 -5.31
N VAL A 309 15.80 -7.53 -6.20
CA VAL A 309 15.99 -7.71 -7.64
C VAL A 309 15.34 -6.55 -8.39
N VAL A 310 16.06 -5.94 -9.31
CA VAL A 310 15.48 -4.95 -10.24
C VAL A 310 14.62 -5.68 -11.27
N ILE A 311 13.35 -5.33 -11.32
CA ILE A 311 12.38 -5.96 -12.23
C ILE A 311 12.01 -5.07 -13.42
N GLY A 312 12.34 -3.78 -13.35
CA GLY A 312 12.18 -2.84 -14.45
C GLY A 312 12.68 -1.45 -14.12
N GLY A 313 12.58 -0.56 -15.11
CA GLY A 313 12.90 0.85 -14.92
C GLY A 313 12.34 1.74 -16.02
N ALA A 314 12.41 3.04 -15.81
CA ALA A 314 12.00 4.04 -16.78
C ALA A 314 12.90 5.28 -16.70
N LEU A 315 13.18 5.89 -17.83
CA LEU A 315 13.73 7.25 -17.88
C LEU A 315 12.58 8.23 -17.68
N LEU A 316 12.67 9.04 -16.64
CA LEU A 316 11.73 10.10 -16.31
C LEU A 316 12.24 11.41 -16.90
N ILE A 317 11.39 12.03 -17.71
CA ILE A 317 11.61 13.33 -18.33
C ILE A 317 10.71 14.34 -17.60
N PRO A 318 11.29 15.31 -16.86
CA PRO A 318 10.50 16.38 -16.26
C PRO A 318 9.76 17.20 -17.31
N GLN A 319 8.54 17.63 -16.99
CA GLN A 319 7.79 18.57 -17.82
C GLN A 319 8.59 19.86 -18.06
N GLY A 320 9.35 20.30 -17.06
CA GLY A 320 10.17 21.50 -17.17
C GLY A 320 11.29 21.41 -18.19
N LEU A 321 11.90 20.24 -18.34
CA LEU A 321 12.88 20.00 -19.40
C LEU A 321 12.23 20.14 -20.79
N LEU A 322 11.03 19.57 -20.99
CA LEU A 322 10.32 19.65 -22.27
C LEU A 322 9.90 21.09 -22.60
N ALA A 323 9.34 21.82 -21.62
CA ALA A 323 8.97 23.22 -21.76
C ALA A 323 10.19 24.07 -22.16
N HIS A 324 11.33 23.86 -21.48
CA HIS A 324 12.59 24.53 -21.82
C HIS A 324 13.03 24.24 -23.26
N ARG A 325 12.99 22.96 -23.70
CA ARG A 325 13.36 22.55 -25.06
C ARG A 325 12.42 23.11 -26.14
N LYS A 326 11.15 23.35 -25.79
CA LYS A 326 10.15 24.02 -26.65
C LYS A 326 10.32 25.55 -26.69
N GLY A 327 11.21 26.12 -25.88
CA GLY A 327 11.46 27.57 -25.82
C GLY A 327 10.42 28.33 -24.99
N GLU A 328 9.71 27.64 -24.09
CA GLU A 328 8.73 28.24 -23.18
C GLU A 328 9.46 28.98 -22.04
N THR A 329 9.82 30.25 -22.26
CA THR A 329 10.65 31.03 -21.33
C THR A 329 9.93 31.52 -20.06
N GLN A 330 8.59 31.50 -20.04
CA GLN A 330 7.81 31.82 -18.84
C GLN A 330 7.94 30.75 -17.75
N PHE A 331 8.37 29.54 -18.13
CA PHE A 331 8.38 28.37 -17.28
C PHE A 331 9.32 28.45 -16.07
N SER A 332 10.54 28.99 -16.20
CA SER A 332 11.50 29.05 -15.09
C SER A 332 11.09 30.04 -14.00
N VAL A 333 10.45 31.15 -14.41
CA VAL A 333 9.82 32.12 -13.50
C VAL A 333 8.61 31.47 -12.80
N ASP A 334 7.82 30.70 -13.54
CA ASP A 334 6.65 29.98 -13.02
C ASP A 334 7.04 28.85 -12.04
N ALA A 335 8.18 28.18 -12.23
CA ALA A 335 8.67 27.14 -11.32
C ALA A 335 9.08 27.71 -9.95
N GLN A 336 9.86 28.80 -9.93
CA GLN A 336 10.22 29.47 -8.67
C GLN A 336 9.00 30.08 -7.97
N ALA A 337 8.08 30.66 -8.75
CA ALA A 337 6.82 31.17 -8.22
C ALA A 337 5.95 30.05 -7.63
N ARG A 338 5.84 28.89 -8.29
CA ARG A 338 5.11 27.72 -7.79
C ARG A 338 5.71 27.14 -6.51
N ALA A 339 7.02 26.93 -6.46
CA ALA A 339 7.69 26.46 -5.25
C ALA A 339 7.45 27.41 -4.05
N ARG A 340 7.46 28.73 -4.32
CA ARG A 340 7.12 29.73 -3.30
C ARG A 340 5.66 29.65 -2.86
N ILE A 341 4.73 29.46 -3.79
CA ILE A 341 3.30 29.28 -3.50
C ILE A 341 3.07 28.04 -2.64
N GLU A 342 3.72 26.92 -2.96
CA GLU A 342 3.65 25.68 -2.19
C GLU A 342 4.18 25.88 -0.76
N GLN A 343 5.33 26.54 -0.61
CA GLN A 343 5.89 26.85 0.71
C GLN A 343 4.94 27.72 1.55
N LEU A 344 4.38 28.78 0.96
CA LEU A 344 3.41 29.65 1.65
C LEU A 344 2.14 28.90 2.03
N ALA A 345 1.64 28.03 1.14
CA ALA A 345 0.47 27.20 1.39
C ALA A 345 0.71 26.21 2.54
N MET A 346 1.84 25.50 2.52
CA MET A 346 2.24 24.58 3.58
C MET A 346 2.30 25.27 4.93
N GLN A 347 2.98 26.42 5.00
CA GLN A 347 3.08 27.20 6.23
C GLN A 347 1.70 27.64 6.74
N ALA A 348 0.83 28.15 5.86
CA ALA A 348 -0.51 28.59 6.22
C ALA A 348 -1.37 27.46 6.80
N VAL A 349 -1.30 26.26 6.21
CA VAL A 349 -2.01 25.07 6.72
C VAL A 349 -1.47 24.67 8.08
N MET A 350 -0.14 24.57 8.22
CA MET A 350 0.46 24.16 9.50
C MET A 350 0.13 25.14 10.63
N ASP A 351 0.17 26.44 10.36
CA ASP A 351 -0.16 27.47 11.35
C ASP A 351 -1.64 27.46 11.74
N ALA A 352 -2.53 27.23 10.77
CA ALA A 352 -3.95 27.08 11.05
C ALA A 352 -4.25 25.86 11.93
N GLU A 353 -3.63 24.70 11.64
CA GLU A 353 -3.78 23.48 12.44
C GLU A 353 -3.20 23.65 13.86
N ARG A 354 -2.04 24.29 14.00
CA ARG A 354 -1.47 24.63 15.33
C ARG A 354 -2.38 25.57 16.11
N ALA A 355 -2.99 26.56 15.46
CA ALA A 355 -3.92 27.48 16.09
C ALA A 355 -5.20 26.79 16.61
N MET A 356 -5.58 25.65 16.03
CA MET A 356 -6.64 24.76 16.53
C MET A 356 -6.19 23.86 17.69
N GLY A 357 -4.92 23.93 18.11
CA GLY A 357 -4.36 23.15 19.21
C GLY A 357 -3.87 21.75 18.79
N HIS A 358 -3.75 21.48 17.49
CA HIS A 358 -3.24 20.20 17.00
C HIS A 358 -1.71 20.13 17.09
N GLN A 359 -1.17 18.92 17.26
CA GLN A 359 0.24 18.64 16.99
C GLN A 359 0.42 18.44 15.49
N VAL A 360 1.32 19.20 14.85
CA VAL A 360 1.43 19.25 13.40
C VAL A 360 2.82 18.80 12.95
N PHE A 361 2.85 17.84 12.01
CA PHE A 361 4.06 17.26 11.46
C PHE A 361 4.10 17.44 9.95
N ASP A 362 5.21 17.95 9.42
CA ASP A 362 5.49 17.94 7.99
C ASP A 362 6.00 16.54 7.61
N VAL A 363 5.26 15.87 6.74
CA VAL A 363 5.56 14.51 6.26
C VAL A 363 5.67 14.44 4.73
N SER A 364 5.64 15.58 4.05
CA SER A 364 5.71 15.70 2.58
C SER A 364 6.93 14.97 2.00
N ALA A 365 8.11 15.17 2.61
CA ALA A 365 9.36 14.51 2.23
C ALA A 365 9.36 12.99 2.42
N GLN A 366 8.44 12.43 3.22
CA GLN A 366 8.34 10.99 3.45
C GLN A 366 7.62 10.26 2.31
N LYS A 367 6.98 11.00 1.38
CA LYS A 367 6.18 10.45 0.28
C LYS A 367 5.18 9.38 0.76
N CYS A 368 4.50 9.66 1.87
CA CYS A 368 3.57 8.72 2.52
C CYS A 368 2.12 8.84 2.02
N GLY A 369 1.85 9.84 1.16
CA GLY A 369 0.57 10.04 0.46
C GLY A 369 -0.23 11.27 0.88
N TRP A 370 0.33 12.10 1.75
CA TRP A 370 -0.17 13.43 2.13
C TRP A 370 1.01 14.27 2.64
N ASP A 371 0.82 15.58 2.81
CA ASP A 371 1.89 16.51 3.15
C ASP A 371 1.99 16.79 4.65
N VAL A 372 0.85 16.91 5.34
CA VAL A 372 0.79 17.30 6.74
C VAL A 372 -0.04 16.32 7.56
N THR A 373 0.54 15.81 8.64
CA THR A 373 -0.22 15.10 9.68
C THR A 373 -0.57 16.09 10.79
N ALA A 374 -1.85 16.34 11.02
CA ALA A 374 -2.32 17.12 12.17
C ALA A 374 -3.06 16.20 13.15
N ARG A 375 -2.51 16.08 14.36
CA ARG A 375 -3.02 15.23 15.44
C ARG A 375 -3.82 16.07 16.44
N PRO A 376 -5.14 15.87 16.52
CA PRO A 376 -5.95 16.58 17.50
C PRO A 376 -5.58 16.19 18.94
N PRO A 377 -5.80 17.09 19.93
CA PRO A 377 -5.61 16.75 21.32
C PRO A 377 -6.55 15.61 21.76
N ALA A 378 -6.13 14.84 22.76
CA ALA A 378 -7.02 13.85 23.38
C ALA A 378 -8.20 14.56 24.05
N ASN A 379 -9.38 13.97 23.94
CA ASN A 379 -10.58 14.44 24.61
C ASN A 379 -10.43 14.33 26.14
N ALA A 380 -11.23 15.10 26.88
CA ALA A 380 -11.21 15.10 28.35
C ALA A 380 -11.53 13.72 28.97
N ASP A 381 -12.22 12.85 28.23
CA ASP A 381 -12.53 11.46 28.62
C ASP A 381 -11.40 10.46 28.28
N GLY A 382 -10.28 10.93 27.70
CA GLY A 382 -9.15 10.13 27.27
C GLY A 382 -9.33 9.48 25.89
N SER A 383 -10.45 9.72 25.19
CA SER A 383 -10.62 9.27 23.82
C SER A 383 -9.77 10.09 22.85
N ILE A 384 -9.34 9.47 21.74
CA ILE A 384 -8.40 10.06 20.79
C ILE A 384 -9.09 10.17 19.44
N LEU A 385 -9.18 11.39 18.92
CA LEU A 385 -9.67 11.65 17.57
C LEU A 385 -8.67 11.11 16.52
N PRO A 386 -9.13 10.73 15.33
CA PRO A 386 -8.22 10.34 14.25
C PRO A 386 -7.32 11.51 13.85
N ASP A 387 -6.09 11.21 13.44
CA ASP A 387 -5.21 12.19 12.81
C ASP A 387 -5.83 12.68 11.49
N ARG A 388 -5.63 13.96 11.17
CA ARG A 388 -5.93 14.53 9.85
C ARG A 388 -4.72 14.34 8.97
N HIS A 389 -4.93 13.69 7.83
CA HIS A 389 -3.96 13.57 6.73
C HIS A 389 -4.31 14.61 5.68
N ILE A 390 -3.49 15.65 5.61
CA ILE A 390 -3.79 16.85 4.84
C ILE A 390 -2.87 16.91 3.63
N GLU A 391 -3.47 16.91 2.45
CA GLU A 391 -2.85 17.22 1.16
C GLU A 391 -2.99 18.72 0.89
N VAL A 392 -1.90 19.42 0.60
CA VAL A 392 -1.89 20.88 0.49
C VAL A 392 -1.76 21.31 -0.97
N LYS A 393 -2.72 22.10 -1.45
CA LYS A 393 -2.69 22.69 -2.80
C LYS A 393 -2.69 24.22 -2.72
N GLY A 394 -1.52 24.80 -2.95
CA GLY A 394 -1.36 26.26 -3.14
C GLY A 394 -1.70 26.68 -4.57
N ARG A 395 -2.46 27.75 -4.75
CA ARG A 395 -2.80 28.30 -6.08
C ARG A 395 -2.64 29.81 -6.11
N ALA A 396 -2.10 30.34 -7.21
CA ALA A 396 -2.05 31.77 -7.42
C ALA A 396 -3.48 32.32 -7.61
N LYS A 397 -3.76 33.51 -7.08
CA LYS A 397 -5.04 34.17 -7.29
C LYS A 397 -5.32 34.37 -8.78
N GLY A 398 -6.52 33.95 -9.21
CA GLY A 398 -6.94 33.99 -10.61
C GLY A 398 -6.86 32.66 -11.34
N GLN A 399 -6.21 31.64 -10.77
CA GLN A 399 -6.30 30.27 -11.28
C GLN A 399 -7.69 29.68 -10.97
N SER A 400 -8.24 28.92 -11.92
CA SER A 400 -9.58 28.32 -11.82
C SER A 400 -9.56 26.81 -11.56
N THR A 401 -8.40 26.16 -11.56
CA THR A 401 -8.31 24.70 -11.47
C THR A 401 -7.25 24.21 -10.49
N ILE A 402 -7.50 23.04 -9.91
CA ILE A 402 -6.53 22.26 -9.14
C ILE A 402 -6.29 20.94 -9.86
N THR A 403 -5.06 20.73 -10.33
CA THR A 403 -4.57 19.42 -10.75
C THR A 403 -4.27 18.56 -9.53
N VAL A 404 -4.77 17.34 -9.54
CA VAL A 404 -4.52 16.31 -8.52
C VAL A 404 -3.97 15.07 -9.23
N SER A 405 -2.88 14.51 -8.72
CA SER A 405 -2.26 13.31 -9.28
C SER A 405 -3.11 12.07 -9.05
N ARG A 406 -2.84 11.00 -9.80
CA ARG A 406 -3.51 9.72 -9.62
C ARG A 406 -3.28 9.21 -8.20
N ASN A 407 -2.04 9.20 -7.74
CA ASN A 407 -1.68 8.72 -6.41
C ASN A 407 -2.36 9.55 -5.30
N GLU A 408 -2.41 10.88 -5.41
CA GLU A 408 -3.13 11.75 -4.47
C GLU A 408 -4.61 11.37 -4.35
N ILE A 409 -5.28 11.13 -5.49
CA ILE A 409 -6.68 10.70 -5.50
C ILE A 409 -6.85 9.36 -4.77
N ILE A 410 -5.96 8.41 -5.05
CA ILE A 410 -5.98 7.09 -4.43
C ILE A 410 -5.76 7.18 -2.92
N TYR A 411 -4.77 7.96 -2.47
CA TYR A 411 -4.52 8.15 -1.04
C TYR A 411 -5.74 8.75 -0.35
N GLY A 412 -6.39 9.73 -1.00
CA GLY A 412 -7.63 10.30 -0.47
C GLY A 412 -8.77 9.31 -0.36
N LEU A 413 -8.94 8.43 -1.36
CA LEU A 413 -9.93 7.36 -1.31
C LEU A 413 -9.60 6.29 -0.25
N ASN A 414 -8.31 6.03 -0.01
CA ASN A 414 -7.84 5.04 0.97
C ASN A 414 -8.08 5.50 2.41
N GLN A 415 -7.79 6.76 2.70
CA GLN A 415 -7.88 7.32 4.03
C GLN A 415 -9.27 7.89 4.36
N ALA A 416 -10.13 8.04 3.34
CA ALA A 416 -11.54 8.43 3.44
C ALA A 416 -11.76 9.62 4.39
N ASP A 417 -12.29 9.37 5.59
CA ASP A 417 -12.69 10.37 6.58
C ASP A 417 -11.50 11.13 7.18
N LYS A 418 -10.30 10.55 7.08
CA LYS A 418 -9.07 11.14 7.59
C LYS A 418 -8.37 12.02 6.56
N PHE A 419 -8.76 11.96 5.29
CA PHE A 419 -8.11 12.72 4.22
C PHE A 419 -8.78 14.07 4.00
N TRP A 420 -7.95 15.10 3.99
CA TRP A 420 -8.36 16.49 3.87
C TRP A 420 -7.55 17.13 2.74
N LEU A 421 -8.24 17.76 1.79
CA LEU A 421 -7.59 18.64 0.83
C LEU A 421 -7.63 20.06 1.37
N ALA A 422 -6.47 20.63 1.67
CA ALA A 422 -6.34 22.02 2.09
C ALA A 422 -5.93 22.89 0.89
N ILE A 423 -6.78 23.85 0.55
CA ILE A 423 -6.59 24.77 -0.56
C ILE A 423 -6.19 26.12 0.01
N VAL A 424 -5.09 26.68 -0.50
CA VAL A 424 -4.60 28.01 -0.13
C VAL A 424 -4.45 28.86 -1.39
N ILE A 425 -5.08 30.03 -1.41
CA ILE A 425 -4.95 30.99 -2.50
C ILE A 425 -3.88 32.00 -2.12
N VAL A 426 -2.91 32.22 -3.00
CA VAL A 426 -1.74 33.07 -2.76
C VAL A 426 -1.77 34.28 -3.70
N GLU A 427 -1.59 35.47 -3.14
CA GLU A 427 -1.45 36.74 -3.86
C GLU A 427 -0.24 37.51 -3.28
N GLY A 428 0.89 37.45 -3.97
CA GLY A 428 2.16 37.97 -3.44
C GLY A 428 2.58 37.22 -2.17
N GLU A 429 2.77 37.95 -1.07
CA GLU A 429 3.03 37.36 0.26
C GLU A 429 1.77 37.08 1.08
N SER A 430 0.60 37.48 0.56
CA SER A 430 -0.67 37.28 1.27
C SER A 430 -1.30 35.95 0.89
N VAL A 431 -1.91 35.29 1.88
CA VAL A 431 -2.60 34.02 1.72
C VAL A 431 -4.06 34.16 2.13
N GLU A 432 -4.95 33.54 1.37
CA GLU A 432 -6.36 33.36 1.68
C GLU A 432 -6.65 31.87 1.89
N GLY A 433 -7.25 31.52 3.03
CA GLY A 433 -7.45 30.14 3.47
C GLY A 433 -6.69 29.84 4.79
N PRO A 434 -6.39 28.56 5.08
CA PRO A 434 -6.70 27.38 4.27
C PRO A 434 -8.20 27.05 4.24
N PHE A 435 -8.66 26.58 3.09
CA PHE A 435 -10.01 26.05 2.86
C PHE A 435 -9.94 24.52 2.82
N TYR A 436 -10.69 23.85 3.69
CA TYR A 436 -10.62 22.40 3.84
C TYR A 436 -11.78 21.69 3.16
N VAL A 437 -11.47 20.75 2.28
CA VAL A 437 -12.44 19.82 1.67
C VAL A 437 -12.22 18.43 2.24
N GLN A 438 -13.21 17.89 2.95
CA GLN A 438 -13.21 16.51 3.41
C GLN A 438 -13.72 15.57 2.31
N ARG A 439 -13.14 14.38 2.23
CA ARG A 439 -13.49 13.38 1.19
C ARG A 439 -13.58 14.01 -0.21
N PRO A 440 -12.52 14.72 -0.67
CA PRO A 440 -12.56 15.50 -1.90
C PRO A 440 -12.79 14.64 -3.15
N PHE A 441 -12.49 13.35 -3.07
CA PHE A 441 -12.58 12.41 -4.18
C PHE A 441 -13.65 11.35 -3.91
N THR A 442 -14.43 11.04 -4.94
CA THR A 442 -15.51 10.06 -4.88
C THR A 442 -15.31 8.90 -5.86
N SER A 443 -14.39 9.05 -6.82
CA SER A 443 -14.06 8.05 -7.83
C SER A 443 -12.58 8.12 -8.20
N GLU A 444 -12.00 6.98 -8.56
CA GLU A 444 -10.64 6.90 -9.09
C GLU A 444 -10.57 7.39 -10.55
N PRO A 445 -9.38 7.81 -11.03
CA PRO A 445 -9.19 8.11 -12.44
C PRO A 445 -9.26 6.85 -13.32
N ASP A 446 -9.72 7.02 -14.56
CA ASP A 446 -9.74 5.96 -15.58
C ASP A 446 -8.36 5.31 -15.79
N PHE A 447 -8.34 4.11 -16.39
CA PHE A 447 -7.10 3.38 -16.65
C PHE A 447 -6.17 4.20 -17.56
N GLY A 448 -4.92 4.41 -17.12
CA GLY A 448 -3.93 5.21 -17.85
C GLY A 448 -4.03 6.73 -17.65
N VAL A 449 -4.98 7.23 -16.84
CA VAL A 449 -5.05 8.66 -16.48
C VAL A 449 -4.13 8.94 -15.29
N ALA A 450 -3.15 9.83 -15.49
CA ALA A 450 -2.12 10.17 -14.52
C ALA A 450 -2.51 11.32 -13.57
N SER A 451 -3.44 12.19 -13.97
CA SER A 451 -3.93 13.30 -13.15
C SER A 451 -5.32 13.77 -13.61
N ILE A 452 -6.04 14.48 -12.74
CA ILE A 452 -7.34 15.09 -13.04
C ILE A 452 -7.31 16.56 -12.63
N ASN A 453 -7.88 17.44 -13.47
CA ASN A 453 -8.11 18.84 -13.15
C ASN A 453 -9.52 19.03 -12.56
N TYR A 454 -9.60 19.52 -11.33
CA TYR A 454 -10.84 19.91 -10.68
C TYR A 454 -11.07 21.42 -10.77
N ASP A 455 -12.33 21.84 -10.88
CA ASP A 455 -12.71 23.25 -10.79
C ASP A 455 -12.53 23.76 -9.36
N LEU A 456 -11.78 24.85 -9.21
CA LEU A 456 -11.46 25.44 -7.91
C LEU A 456 -12.73 26.00 -7.24
N GLY A 457 -13.64 26.62 -8.00
CA GLY A 457 -14.88 27.18 -7.47
C GLY A 457 -15.79 26.09 -6.89
N GLU A 458 -15.92 24.97 -7.59
CA GLU A 458 -16.67 23.81 -7.10
C GLU A 458 -16.07 23.24 -5.81
N LEU A 459 -14.75 23.08 -5.73
CA LEU A 459 -14.07 22.60 -4.52
C LEU A 459 -14.26 23.57 -3.35
N LEU A 460 -14.08 24.87 -3.57
CA LEU A 460 -14.28 25.90 -2.55
C LEU A 460 -15.72 25.97 -2.05
N SER A 461 -16.71 25.69 -2.91
CA SER A 461 -18.13 25.65 -2.50
C SER A 461 -18.44 24.54 -1.49
N LYS A 462 -17.61 23.49 -1.44
CA LYS A 462 -17.71 22.36 -0.51
C LYS A 462 -16.76 22.52 0.69
N ALA A 463 -15.94 23.56 0.69
CA ALA A 463 -14.88 23.73 1.68
C ALA A 463 -15.39 24.43 2.95
N ALA A 464 -14.82 24.04 4.09
CA ALA A 464 -15.00 24.71 5.38
C ALA A 464 -13.75 25.52 5.74
N ARG A 465 -13.92 26.64 6.45
CA ARG A 465 -12.79 27.39 7.02
C ARG A 465 -12.26 26.70 8.26
N SER A 466 -10.98 26.90 8.62
CA SER A 466 -10.34 26.23 9.77
C SER A 466 -11.21 26.25 11.04
N LYS A 467 -11.78 27.41 11.40
CA LYS A 467 -12.62 27.57 12.60
C LYS A 467 -13.94 26.77 12.58
N GLU A 468 -14.41 26.38 11.41
CA GLU A 468 -15.65 25.61 11.21
C GLU A 468 -15.39 24.10 11.23
N THR A 469 -14.12 23.70 11.31
CA THR A 469 -13.69 22.29 11.26
C THR A 469 -13.35 21.70 12.61
N VAL A 470 -13.43 22.51 13.69
CA VAL A 470 -13.09 22.11 15.08
C VAL A 470 -14.20 21.28 15.70
#